data_AF-A0A3B8WLM9-F1
#
_entry.id   AF-A0A3B8WLM9-F1
#
_cell.length_a   1.000
_cell.length_b   1.000
_cell.length_c   1.000
_cell.angle_alpha   90.00
_cell.angle_beta   90.00
_cell.angle_gamma   90.00
#
_symmetry.space_group_name_H-M   'P 1'
#
loop_
_entity.id
_entity.type
_entity.pdbx_description
1 polymer ?
#
loop_
_entity_poly.entity_id
_entity_poly.type
_entity_poly.pdbx_seq_one_letter_code
_entity_poly.pdbx_strand_id
1 'polypeptide(L)' 'MNEFNEYVRDCFSEAGDIVIKSMMGGYLVYFKGKLIGDICGDELFLKRTPT' A
#
# COMPACT_ATOMS: atom_id res chain seq x y z
N MET A 1 7.00 -2.66 -12.97
CA MET A 1 6.82 -2.60 -11.51
C MET A 1 7.18 -1.17 -11.11
N ASN A 2 6.28 -0.42 -10.47
CA ASN A 2 6.51 1.01 -10.19
C ASN A 2 7.55 1.14 -9.06
N GLU A 3 8.58 1.99 -9.24
CA GLU A 3 9.61 2.25 -8.22
C GLU A 3 8.99 2.69 -6.89
N PHE A 4 7.93 3.51 -6.94
CA PHE A 4 7.20 3.92 -5.75
C PHE A 4 6.56 2.74 -5.01
N ASN A 5 6.09 1.71 -5.73
CA ASN A 5 5.49 0.54 -5.09
C ASN A 5 6.52 -0.30 -4.33
N GLU A 6 7.76 -0.40 -4.85
CA GLU A 6 8.84 -1.09 -4.13
C GLU A 6 9.30 -0.28 -2.92
N TYR A 7 9.44 1.04 -3.07
CA TYR A 7 9.71 1.94 -1.96
C TYR A 7 8.68 1.78 -0.83
N VAL A 8 7.39 1.74 -1.18
CA VAL A 8 6.33 1.49 -0.19
C VAL A 8 6.49 0.12 0.46
N ARG A 9 6.80 -0.95 -0.28
CA ARG A 9 7.06 -2.28 0.32
C ARG A 9 8.20 -2.26 1.33
N ASP A 10 9.30 -1.61 0.98
CA ASP A 10 10.46 -1.49 1.85
C ASP A 10 10.11 -0.73 3.13
N CYS A 11 9.30 0.33 3.06
CA CYS A 11 8.80 1.04 4.23
C CYS A 11 7.98 0.15 5.19
N PHE A 12 7.25 -0.84 4.66
CA PHE A 12 6.47 -1.77 5.48
C PHE A 12 7.26 -2.99 5.96
N SER A 13 8.50 -3.18 5.49
CA SER A 13 9.31 -4.39 5.76
C SER A 13 9.44 -4.73 7.26
N GLU A 14 9.53 -3.71 8.13
CA GLU A 14 9.57 -3.91 9.59
C GLU A 14 8.24 -4.38 10.19
N ALA A 15 7.11 -3.97 9.62
CA ALA A 15 5.76 -4.37 10.06
C ALA A 15 5.32 -5.71 9.45
N GLY A 16 5.90 -6.07 8.30
CA GLY A 16 5.67 -7.29 7.55
C GLY A 16 5.18 -7.04 6.12
N ASP A 17 4.99 -8.10 5.37
CA ASP A 17 4.69 -8.00 3.94
C ASP A 17 3.32 -7.38 3.65
N ILE A 18 3.31 -6.48 2.67
CA ILE A 18 2.11 -5.93 2.07
C ILE A 18 1.90 -6.46 0.66
N VAL A 19 0.64 -6.57 0.25
CA VAL A 19 0.26 -6.94 -1.11
C VAL A 19 -0.30 -5.70 -1.81
N ILE A 20 0.34 -5.32 -2.91
CA ILE A 20 -0.07 -4.19 -3.75
C ILE A 20 -0.75 -4.75 -5.01
N LYS A 21 -2.01 -4.38 -5.26
CA LYS A 21 -2.81 -4.87 -6.40
C LYS A 21 -3.25 -3.71 -7.28
N SER A 22 -3.02 -3.79 -8.59
CA SER A 22 -3.52 -2.78 -9.55
C SER A 22 -5.04 -2.85 -9.65
N MET A 23 -5.72 -1.69 -9.55
CA MET A 23 -7.16 -1.59 -9.70
C MET A 23 -7.58 -0.17 -10.13
N MET A 24 -8.37 -0.04 -11.20
CA MET A 24 -8.96 1.22 -11.69
C MET A 24 -7.99 2.42 -11.75
N GLY A 25 -6.79 2.23 -12.32
CA GLY A 25 -5.83 3.33 -12.53
C GLY A 25 -4.94 3.67 -11.33
N GLY A 26 -5.10 2.97 -10.20
CA GLY A 26 -4.21 3.05 -9.04
C GLY A 26 -3.86 1.66 -8.50
N TYR A 27 -3.40 1.62 -7.25
CA TYR A 27 -3.12 0.35 -6.56
C TYR A 27 -3.76 0.30 -5.18
N LEU A 28 -4.32 -0.86 -4.82
CA LEU A 28 -4.79 -1.13 -3.47
C LEU A 28 -3.68 -1.78 -2.63
N VAL A 29 -3.57 -1.38 -1.37
CA VAL A 29 -2.56 -1.88 -0.42
C VAL A 29 -3.23 -2.73 0.65
N TYR A 30 -2.83 -4.00 0.71
CA TYR A 30 -3.33 -4.97 1.67
C TYR A 30 -2.23 -5.36 2.66
N PHE A 31 -2.58 -5.45 3.95
CA PHE A 31 -1.75 -6.02 4.99
C PHE A 31 -2.51 -7.15 5.68
N LYS A 32 -1.92 -8.35 5.78
CA LYS A 32 -2.55 -9.55 6.34
C LYS A 32 -3.97 -9.80 5.78
N GLY A 33 -4.13 -9.63 4.46
CA GLY A 33 -5.40 -9.81 3.75
C GLY A 33 -6.43 -8.68 3.95
N LYS A 34 -6.13 -7.65 4.76
CA LYS A 34 -7.02 -6.51 5.01
C LYS A 34 -6.60 -5.31 4.16
N LEU A 35 -7.56 -4.65 3.51
CA LEU A 35 -7.33 -3.42 2.76
C LEU A 35 -7.04 -2.27 3.73
N ILE A 36 -5.80 -1.79 3.76
CA ILE A 36 -5.32 -0.73 4.66
C ILE A 36 -5.17 0.62 3.96
N GLY A 37 -5.14 0.66 2.63
CA GLY A 37 -4.91 1.88 1.89
C GLY A 37 -4.86 1.69 0.38
N ASP A 38 -4.44 2.74 -0.31
CA ASP A 38 -4.28 2.79 -1.75
C ASP A 38 -3.13 3.72 -2.16
N ILE A 39 -2.60 3.51 -3.36
CA ILE A 39 -1.56 4.32 -3.99
C ILE A 39 -2.14 4.93 -5.26
N CYS A 40 -2.05 6.24 -5.36
CA CYS A 40 -2.46 7.02 -6.52
C CYS A 40 -1.53 8.21 -6.69
N GLY A 41 -1.01 8.45 -7.89
CA GLY A 41 -0.14 9.61 -8.16
C GLY A 41 1.16 9.66 -7.34
N ASP A 42 1.79 8.50 -7.08
CA ASP A 42 2.98 8.36 -6.22
C ASP A 42 2.77 8.89 -4.77
N GLU A 43 1.53 8.82 -4.29
CA GLU A 43 1.16 9.08 -2.91
C GLU A 43 0.54 7.81 -2.28
N LEU A 44 0.84 7.56 -1.00
CA LEU A 44 0.24 6.48 -0.22
C LEU A 44 -0.84 7.03 0.72
N PHE A 45 -2.08 6.59 0.52
CA PHE A 45 -3.22 6.90 1.38
C PHE A 45 -3.51 5.72 2.30
N LEU A 46 -3.56 5.97 3.62
CA LEU A 46 -3.87 4.95 4.63
C LEU A 46 -5.20 5.25 5.31
N LYS A 47 -5.96 4.19 5.60
CA LYS A 47 -7.18 4.29 6.40
C LYS A 47 -6.82 4.69 7.83
N ARG A 48 -7.47 5.73 8.34
CA ARG A 48 -7.36 6.10 9.75
C ARG A 48 -7.93 4.99 10.63
N THR A 49 -7.14 4.55 11.61
CA THR A 49 -7.63 3.77 12.74
C THR A 49 -8.08 4.74 13.84
N PRO A 50 -9.19 4.47 14.55
CA PRO A 50 -9.55 5.24 15.74
C PRO A 50 -8.41 5.23 16.75
N THR A 51 -8.15 6.37 17.38
CA THR A 51 -7.17 6.55 18.46
C THR A 51 -7.84 6.42 19.82
#